data_AF-A0A1W9SEK0-F1
#
_entry.id   AF-A0A1W9SEK0-F1
#
_cell.length_a   1.000
_cell.length_b   1.000
_cell.length_c   1.000
_cell.angle_alpha   90.00
_cell.angle_beta   90.00
_cell.angle_gamma   90.00
#
_symmetry.space_group_name_H-M   'P 1'
#
loop_
_entity.id
_entity.type
_entity.pdbx_description
1 polymer ?
#
loop_
_entity_poly.entity_id
_entity_poly.type
_entity_poly.pdbx_seq_one_letter_code
_entity_poly.pdbx_strand_id
1 'polypeptide(L)'
;QNVNDDKRSRKDHRSIMDGMIQLYAQYMETEEKRSMGFRMSGWDQKLLKYGKLFTSKMMDLSVNIPLEGALDSGWEILAECFTPEETRMRTELVKEFWPDNSKN
;
A
#
# COMPACT_ATOMS: atom_id res chain seq x y z
N GLN A 1 9.08 -13.01 22.01
CA GLN A 1 9.38 -11.64 21.54
C GLN A 1 8.10 -11.05 20.98
N ASN A 2 7.67 -9.90 21.50
CA ASN A 2 6.41 -9.26 21.12
C ASN A 2 6.74 -8.21 20.04
N VAL A 3 6.29 -8.42 18.80
CA VAL A 3 6.54 -7.50 17.67
C VAL A 3 5.63 -6.26 17.68
N ASN A 4 4.85 -6.07 18.75
CA ASN A 4 3.87 -4.99 18.91
C ASN A 4 4.38 -3.84 19.80
N ASP A 5 5.67 -3.51 19.74
CA ASP A 5 6.20 -2.35 20.47
C ASP A 5 5.82 -1.04 19.73
N ASP A 6 4.56 -0.60 19.90
CA ASP A 6 4.01 0.68 19.41
C ASP A 6 4.87 1.90 19.85
N LYS A 7 5.80 1.73 20.81
CA LYS A 7 6.72 2.77 21.26
C LYS A 7 8.01 2.89 20.44
N ARG A 8 8.28 1.99 19.49
CA ARG A 8 9.52 1.99 18.67
C ARG A 8 9.29 2.17 17.16
N SER A 9 8.06 2.08 16.66
CA SER A 9 7.78 2.31 15.24
C SER A 9 7.10 3.65 15.00
N ARG A 10 7.25 4.17 13.78
CA ARG A 10 6.56 5.38 13.31
C ARG A 10 5.04 5.25 13.46
N LYS A 11 4.35 6.36 13.72
CA LYS A 11 2.91 6.39 14.10
C LYS A 11 1.94 5.84 13.05
N ASP A 12 2.36 5.80 11.79
CA ASP A 12 1.60 5.26 10.66
C ASP A 12 1.76 3.76 10.51
N HIS A 13 2.75 3.13 11.15
CA HIS A 13 3.15 1.74 10.90
C HIS A 13 1.98 0.75 10.90
N ARG A 14 1.17 0.69 11.97
CA ARG A 14 0.02 -0.23 12.01
C ARG A 14 -1.03 0.14 10.97
N SER A 15 -1.36 1.43 10.86
CA SER A 15 -2.42 1.89 9.96
C SER A 15 -2.09 1.65 8.50
N ILE A 16 -0.83 1.86 8.10
CA ILE A 16 -0.40 1.64 6.73
C ILE A 16 -0.34 0.15 6.39
N MET A 17 0.22 -0.68 7.29
CA MET A 17 0.29 -2.12 7.09
C MET A 17 -1.11 -2.73 6.96
N ASP A 18 -2.04 -2.36 7.84
CA ASP A 18 -3.42 -2.85 7.78
C ASP A 18 -4.11 -2.44 6.47
N GLY A 19 -3.95 -1.18 6.05
CA GLY A 19 -4.51 -0.69 4.79
C GLY A 19 -3.92 -1.40 3.56
N MET A 20 -2.61 -1.60 3.55
CA MET A 20 -1.91 -2.30 2.46
C MET A 20 -2.34 -3.77 2.35
N ILE A 21 -2.49 -4.46 3.47
CA ILE A 21 -2.96 -5.86 3.50
C ILE A 21 -4.41 -5.95 3.00
N GLN A 22 -5.28 -5.02 3.41
CA GLN A 22 -6.67 -4.99 2.93
C GLN A 22 -6.78 -4.72 1.43
N LEU A 23 -5.98 -3.80 0.89
CA LEU A 23 -5.91 -3.56 -0.56
C LEU A 23 -5.33 -4.77 -1.30
N TYR A 24 -4.39 -5.48 -0.69
CA TYR A 24 -3.81 -6.69 -1.28
C TYR A 24 -4.83 -7.83 -1.34
N ALA A 25 -5.66 -8.01 -0.31
CA ALA A 25 -6.75 -8.98 -0.34
C ALA A 25 -7.73 -8.69 -1.48
N GLN A 26 -8.11 -7.42 -1.67
CA GLN A 26 -8.96 -7.01 -2.80
C GLN A 26 -8.29 -7.26 -4.16
N TYR A 27 -6.99 -6.99 -4.27
CA TYR A 27 -6.22 -7.33 -5.46
C TYR A 27 -6.28 -8.82 -5.80
N MET A 28 -6.15 -9.71 -4.81
CA MET A 28 -6.22 -11.16 -5.04
C MET A 28 -7.57 -11.58 -5.64
N GLU A 29 -8.68 -11.05 -5.11
CA GLU A 29 -10.01 -11.28 -5.69
C GLU A 29 -10.14 -10.71 -7.10
N THR A 30 -9.57 -9.54 -7.36
CA THR A 30 -9.57 -8.93 -8.70
C THR A 30 -8.71 -9.69 -9.70
N GLU A 31 -7.56 -10.24 -9.29
CA GLU A 31 -6.74 -11.14 -10.13
C GLU A 31 -7.49 -12.43 -10.47
N GLU A 32 -8.22 -13.00 -9.53
CA GLU A 32 -9.08 -14.17 -9.79
C GLU A 32 -10.14 -13.82 -10.86
N LYS A 33 -10.85 -12.69 -10.71
CA LYS A 33 -11.80 -12.20 -11.71
C LYS A 33 -11.13 -11.99 -13.08
N ARG A 34 -9.93 -11.41 -13.12
CA ARG A 34 -9.15 -11.22 -14.35
C ARG A 34 -8.82 -12.56 -15.00
N SER A 35 -8.40 -13.55 -14.22
CA SER A 35 -8.04 -14.89 -14.70
C SER A 35 -9.22 -15.63 -15.32
N MET A 36 -10.43 -15.40 -14.80
CA MET A 36 -11.68 -15.94 -15.33
C MET A 36 -12.20 -15.19 -16.58
N GLY A 37 -11.52 -14.12 -17.01
CA GLY A 37 -11.88 -13.35 -18.19
C GLY A 37 -12.98 -12.30 -17.96
N PHE A 38 -13.27 -11.94 -16.72
CA PHE A 38 -14.23 -10.87 -16.43
C PHE A 38 -13.70 -9.51 -16.92
N ARG A 39 -14.62 -8.62 -17.26
CA ARG A 39 -14.29 -7.24 -17.62
C ARG A 39 -13.90 -6.46 -16.36
N MET A 40 -12.72 -5.84 -16.39
CA MET A 40 -12.19 -5.06 -15.27
C MET A 40 -12.73 -3.64 -15.24
N SER A 41 -13.16 -3.17 -14.07
CA SER A 41 -13.51 -1.78 -13.81
C SER A 41 -12.26 -0.88 -13.67
N GLY A 42 -12.46 0.44 -13.61
CA GLY A 42 -11.36 1.37 -13.32
C GLY A 42 -10.73 1.13 -11.94
N TRP A 43 -11.54 0.72 -10.96
CA TRP A 43 -11.05 0.33 -9.64
C TRP A 43 -10.23 -0.96 -9.70
N ASP A 44 -10.71 -1.97 -10.43
CA ASP A 44 -9.99 -3.22 -10.62
C ASP A 44 -8.61 -2.97 -11.25
N GLN A 45 -8.52 -2.10 -12.26
CA GLN A 45 -7.25 -1.73 -12.87
C GLN A 45 -6.26 -1.12 -11.86
N LYS A 46 -6.74 -0.27 -10.95
CA LYS A 46 -5.92 0.29 -9.86
C LYS A 46 -5.44 -0.79 -8.89
N LEU A 47 -6.31 -1.72 -8.48
CA LEU A 47 -5.95 -2.85 -7.62
C LEU A 47 -4.90 -3.76 -8.29
N LEU A 48 -5.08 -4.07 -9.58
CA LEU A 48 -4.13 -4.86 -10.37
C LEU A 48 -2.76 -4.18 -10.46
N LYS A 49 -2.72 -2.85 -10.64
CA LYS A 49 -1.48 -2.06 -10.60
C LYS A 49 -0.84 -2.13 -9.22
N TYR A 50 -1.63 -1.90 -8.17
CA TYR A 50 -1.18 -1.91 -6.78
C TYR A 50 -0.55 -3.26 -6.40
N GLY A 51 -1.23 -4.38 -6.64
CA GLY A 51 -0.73 -5.70 -6.25
C GLY A 51 0.60 -6.06 -6.90
N LYS A 52 0.82 -5.68 -8.16
CA LYS A 52 2.11 -5.85 -8.84
C LYS A 52 3.23 -5.01 -8.22
N LEU A 53 2.95 -3.74 -7.90
CA LEU A 53 3.94 -2.87 -7.26
C LEU A 53 4.24 -3.33 -5.83
N PHE A 54 3.21 -3.70 -5.07
CA PHE A 54 3.35 -4.22 -3.72
C PHE A 54 4.22 -5.47 -3.69
N THR A 55 3.93 -6.46 -4.52
CA THR A 55 4.73 -7.70 -4.58
C THR A 55 6.15 -7.44 -5.06
N SER A 56 6.36 -6.58 -6.06
CA SER A 56 7.70 -6.29 -6.57
C SER A 56 8.57 -5.46 -5.64
N LYS A 57 7.98 -4.54 -4.86
CA LYS A 57 8.74 -3.57 -4.02
C LYS A 57 8.80 -3.96 -2.55
N MET A 58 7.77 -4.61 -2.01
CA MET A 58 7.68 -4.92 -0.57
C MET A 58 7.98 -6.38 -0.23
N MET A 59 7.87 -7.31 -1.18
CA MET A 59 8.20 -8.74 -0.93
C MET A 59 9.61 -9.13 -1.39
N ASP A 60 10.40 -8.19 -1.93
CA ASP A 60 11.79 -8.45 -2.29
C ASP A 60 12.66 -8.49 -1.03
N LEU A 61 12.98 -9.72 -0.58
CA LEU A 61 13.80 -10.00 0.59
C LEU A 61 15.27 -9.56 0.47
N SER A 62 15.70 -9.09 -0.71
CA SER A 62 17.06 -8.56 -0.92
C SER A 62 17.22 -7.09 -0.51
N VAL A 63 16.11 -6.40 -0.21
CA VAL A 63 16.09 -4.98 0.10
C VAL A 63 16.42 -4.77 1.59
N ASN A 64 17.67 -4.38 1.87
CA ASN A 64 18.12 -4.01 3.21
C ASN A 64 17.78 -2.54 3.52
N ILE A 65 16.49 -2.21 3.64
CA ILE A 65 16.02 -0.87 4.01
C ILE A 65 15.58 -0.82 5.48
N PRO A 66 15.80 0.32 6.17
CA PRO A 66 15.22 0.55 7.50
C PRO A 66 13.68 0.51 7.45
N LEU A 67 13.06 0.20 8.59
CA LEU A 67 11.59 0.18 8.72
C LEU A 67 10.95 1.46 8.19
N GLU A 68 11.48 2.64 8.53
CA GLU A 68 10.95 3.92 8.07
C GLU A 68 10.93 4.04 6.54
N GLY A 69 12.01 3.60 5.87
CA GLY A 69 12.07 3.59 4.41
C GLY A 69 11.07 2.61 3.78
N ALA A 70 10.78 1.49 4.45
CA ALA A 70 9.73 0.58 4.01
C ALA A 70 8.33 1.20 4.16
N LEU A 71 8.10 1.98 5.22
CA LEU A 71 6.84 2.71 5.42
C LEU A 71 6.65 3.82 4.39
N ASP A 72 7.72 4.57 4.06
CA ASP A 72 7.69 5.57 2.99
C ASP A 72 7.41 4.95 1.63
N SER A 73 8.07 3.83 1.32
CA SER A 73 7.80 3.05 0.11
C SER A 73 6.34 2.59 0.05
N GLY A 74 5.75 2.25 1.20
CA GLY A 74 4.33 1.93 1.29
C GLY A 74 3.43 3.10 0.88
N TRP A 75 3.69 4.31 1.38
CA TRP A 75 2.92 5.50 1.01
C TRP A 75 3.12 5.89 -0.45
N GLU A 76 4.33 5.75 -1.00
CA GLU A 76 4.61 5.95 -2.41
C GLU A 76 3.81 5.00 -3.30
N ILE A 77 3.79 3.70 -2.98
CA ILE A 77 3.01 2.70 -3.73
C ILE A 77 1.52 3.05 -3.71
N LEU A 78 1.00 3.48 -2.56
CA LEU A 78 -0.39 3.88 -2.43
C LEU A 78 -0.70 5.11 -3.29
N ALA A 79 0.13 6.15 -3.24
CA ALA A 79 -0.04 7.36 -4.04
C ALA A 79 0.15 7.15 -5.54
N GLU A 80 0.93 6.15 -5.93
CA GLU A 80 1.10 5.79 -7.34
C GLU A 80 -0.14 5.11 -7.94
N CYS A 81 -0.99 4.51 -7.09
CA CYS A 81 -2.13 3.68 -7.51
C CYS A 81 -3.49 4.31 -7.20
N PHE A 82 -3.58 5.08 -6.13
CA PHE A 82 -4.82 5.57 -5.54
C PHE A 82 -4.73 7.05 -5.22
N THR A 83 -5.89 7.67 -5.04
CA THR A 83 -6.04 8.96 -4.36
C THR A 83 -6.13 8.75 -2.85
N PRO A 84 -5.83 9.76 -2.02
CA PRO A 84 -5.97 9.62 -0.58
C PRO A 84 -7.35 9.15 -0.14
N GLU A 85 -8.41 9.66 -0.78
CA GLU A 85 -9.81 9.35 -0.49
C GLU A 85 -10.15 7.89 -0.79
N GLU A 86 -9.45 7.27 -1.73
CA GLU A 86 -9.65 5.87 -2.13
C GLU A 86 -9.02 4.88 -1.15
N THR A 87 -8.01 5.28 -0.38
CA THR A 87 -7.26 4.37 0.51
C THR A 87 -7.91 4.14 1.87
N ARG A 88 -8.97 4.91 2.21
CA ARG A 88 -9.64 4.87 3.53
C ARG A 88 -8.69 5.09 4.72
N MET A 89 -7.55 5.72 4.48
CA MET A 89 -6.60 6.07 5.52
C MET A 89 -7.11 7.25 6.36
N ARG A 90 -6.67 7.33 7.62
CA ARG A 90 -7.00 8.45 8.50
C ARG A 90 -6.47 9.75 7.89
N THR A 91 -7.30 10.79 7.87
CA THR A 91 -6.93 12.10 7.30
C THR A 91 -5.67 12.69 7.92
N GLU A 92 -5.44 12.48 9.22
CA GLU A 92 -4.22 12.93 9.90
C GLU A 92 -2.95 12.29 9.33
N LEU A 93 -3.01 11.01 8.97
CA LEU A 93 -1.87 10.27 8.42
C LEU A 93 -1.65 10.64 6.96
N VAL A 94 -2.74 10.75 6.19
CA VAL A 94 -2.68 11.25 4.80
C VAL A 94 -2.02 12.62 4.76
N LYS A 95 -2.43 13.56 5.61
CA LYS A 95 -1.86 14.92 5.61
C LYS A 95 -0.37 14.96 5.92
N GLU A 96 0.14 13.95 6.62
CA GLU A 96 1.51 13.94 7.11
C GLU A 96 2.46 13.09 6.27
N PHE A 97 1.97 11.98 5.71
CA PHE A 97 2.79 10.98 5.05
C PHE A 97 2.43 10.77 3.58
N TRP A 98 1.30 11.30 3.10
CA TRP A 98 0.97 11.18 1.68
C TRP A 98 1.98 11.98 0.86
N PRO A 99 2.67 11.36 -0.11
CA PRO A 99 3.65 12.07 -0.91
C PRO A 99 2.94 13.10 -1.77
N ASP A 100 3.33 14.36 -1.59
CA ASP A 100 2.88 15.46 -2.43
C ASP A 100 3.50 15.25 -3.82
N ASN A 101 2.67 14.93 -4.82
CA ASN A 101 3.11 14.63 -6.19
C ASN A 101 3.69 15.87 -6.94
N SER A 102 4.09 16.93 -6.21
CA SER A 102 4.74 18.13 -6.73
C SER A 102 6.23 17.96 -7.09
N LYS A 103 6.78 16.74 -7.00
CA LYS A 103 8.10 16.41 -7.55
C LYS A 103 8.07 15.13 -8.37
N ASN A 104 7.79 15.28 -9.66
CA ASN A 104 8.42 14.47 -10.70
C ASN A 104 8.60 15.34 -11.96
#